data_AF-A0A7C5GCL1-F1
#
_entry.id   AF-A0A7C5GCL1-F1
#
_cell.length_a   1.000
_cell.length_b   1.000
_cell.length_c   1.000
_cell.angle_alpha   90.00
_cell.angle_beta   90.00
_cell.angle_gamma   90.00
#
_symmetry.space_group_name_H-M   'P 1'
#
loop_
_entity.id
_entity.type
_entity.pdbx_description
1 polymer ?
#
loop_
_entity_poly.entity_id
_entity_poly.type
_entity_poly.pdbx_seq_one_letter_code
_entity_poly.pdbx_strand_id
1 'polypeptide(L)'
;MNENMYNLNIERAVLSAIIFDPQIFEEIASKLEPHDFYLPFHQHTFSAMEELTREEKPIDEEFLKSKLKSTNNYDEVALLDILTSNPITNTDAYIEDIKSRSTKRALATLATTIKKVT
;
A
#
# COMPACT_ATOMS: atom_id res chain seq x y z
N MET A 1 0.26 20.97 -8.11
CA MET A 1 0.64 19.79 -7.31
C MET A 1 0.01 18.60 -8.00
N ASN A 2 0.79 17.59 -8.41
CA ASN A 2 0.33 16.58 -9.36
C ASN A 2 -0.60 15.55 -8.70
N GLU A 3 -1.89 15.88 -8.58
CA GLU A 3 -2.98 14.96 -8.23
C GLU A 3 -3.07 13.72 -9.18
N ASN A 4 -2.28 13.71 -10.25
CA ASN A 4 -2.16 12.61 -11.22
C ASN A 4 -1.15 11.51 -10.84
N MET A 5 -0.32 11.68 -9.79
CA MET A 5 0.76 10.71 -9.47
C MET A 5 0.48 9.81 -8.27
N TYR A 6 -0.51 10.13 -7.45
CA TYR A 6 -0.93 9.32 -6.31
C TYR A 6 -2.38 9.65 -5.93
N ASN A 7 -3.01 8.78 -5.15
CA ASN A 7 -4.29 9.05 -4.50
C ASN A 7 -4.31 8.34 -3.14
N LEU A 8 -4.04 9.09 -2.07
CA LEU A 8 -3.92 8.52 -0.72
C LEU A 8 -5.24 7.94 -0.20
N ASN A 9 -6.38 8.46 -0.65
CA ASN A 9 -7.69 7.92 -0.27
C ASN A 9 -7.91 6.53 -0.87
N ILE A 10 -7.49 6.33 -2.12
CA ILE A 10 -7.54 5.03 -2.79
C ILE A 10 -6.60 4.04 -2.12
N GLU A 11 -5.37 4.44 -1.81
CA GLU A 11 -4.41 3.57 -1.10
C GLU A 11 -4.95 3.15 0.29
N ARG A 12 -5.49 4.09 1.07
CA ARG A 12 -6.13 3.80 2.36
C ARG A 12 -7.32 2.86 2.24
N ALA A 13 -8.18 3.08 1.24
CA ALA A 13 -9.35 2.24 1.01
C ALA A 13 -8.96 0.79 0.68
N VAL A 14 -7.93 0.58 -0.14
CA VAL A 14 -7.42 -0.76 -0.48
C VAL A 14 -6.81 -1.45 0.74
N LEU A 15 -5.97 -0.74 1.51
CA LEU A 15 -5.37 -1.29 2.73
C LEU A 15 -6.44 -1.60 3.79
N SER A 16 -7.45 -0.74 3.95
CA SER A 16 -8.59 -0.97 4.84
C SER A 16 -9.41 -2.19 4.41
N ALA A 17 -9.66 -2.35 3.11
CA ALA A 17 -10.36 -3.52 2.57
C ALA A 17 -9.62 -4.83 2.89
N ILE A 18 -8.28 -4.85 2.79
CA ILE A 18 -7.47 -6.02 3.17
C ILE A 18 -7.57 -6.31 4.67
N ILE A 19 -7.52 -5.29 5.52
CA ILE A 19 -7.63 -5.49 6.99
C ILE A 19 -9.03 -5.99 7.37
N PHE A 20 -10.06 -5.50 6.67
CA PHE A 20 -11.44 -5.91 6.89
C PHE A 20 -11.72 -7.34 6.40
N ASP A 21 -11.17 -7.71 5.24
CA ASP A 21 -11.26 -9.06 4.69
C ASP A 21 -9.86 -9.57 4.27
N PRO A 22 -9.11 -10.22 5.17
CA PRO A 22 -7.77 -10.72 4.83
C PRO A 22 -7.73 -11.74 3.69
N GLN A 23 -8.86 -12.34 3.31
CA GLN A 23 -8.91 -13.35 2.24
C GLN A 23 -8.64 -12.76 0.85
N ILE A 24 -8.95 -11.47 0.64
CA ILE A 24 -8.68 -10.81 -0.65
C ILE A 24 -7.20 -10.44 -0.82
N PHE A 25 -6.37 -10.60 0.22
CA PHE A 25 -4.98 -10.18 0.17
C PHE A 25 -4.17 -10.88 -0.92
N GLU A 26 -4.30 -12.20 -1.07
CA GLU A 26 -3.55 -12.96 -2.08
C GLU A 26 -3.83 -12.46 -3.51
N GLU A 27 -5.10 -12.16 -3.79
CA GLU A 27 -5.50 -11.61 -5.09
C GLU A 27 -4.86 -10.24 -5.32
N ILE A 28 -4.88 -9.37 -4.31
CA ILE A 28 -4.29 -8.03 -4.40
C ILE A 28 -2.77 -8.10 -4.54
N ALA A 29 -2.11 -8.94 -3.75
CA ALA A 29 -0.67 -9.17 -3.79
C ALA A 29 -0.18 -9.75 -5.12
N SER A 30 -1.06 -10.39 -5.91
CA SER A 30 -0.72 -10.80 -7.28
C SER A 30 -0.64 -9.65 -8.29
N LYS A 31 -1.22 -8.49 -7.96
CA LYS A 31 -1.36 -7.31 -8.84
C LYS A 31 -0.54 -6.11 -8.38
N LEU A 32 -0.34 -5.97 -7.06
CA LEU A 32 0.37 -4.86 -6.42
C LEU A 32 1.59 -5.32 -5.64
N GLU A 33 2.62 -4.49 -5.65
CA GLU A 33 3.83 -4.63 -4.86
C GLU A 33 3.96 -3.45 -3.89
N PRO A 34 4.72 -3.56 -2.78
CA PRO A 34 4.88 -2.48 -1.81
C PRO A 34 5.28 -1.13 -2.44
N HIS A 35 6.12 -1.13 -3.46
CA HIS A 35 6.58 0.09 -4.13
C HIS A 35 5.51 0.79 -4.97
N ASP A 36 4.39 0.13 -5.26
CA ASP A 36 3.27 0.72 -5.99
C ASP A 36 2.50 1.76 -5.16
N PHE A 37 2.62 1.71 -3.83
CA PHE A 37 2.07 2.73 -2.96
C PHE A 37 2.96 3.97 -2.95
N TYR A 38 2.36 5.16 -2.90
CA TYR A 38 3.11 6.41 -2.87
C TYR A 38 3.64 6.75 -1.49
N LEU A 39 2.81 6.58 -0.45
CA LEU A 39 3.20 6.93 0.91
C LEU A 39 4.11 5.85 1.49
N PRO A 40 5.33 6.18 2.00
CA PRO A 40 6.24 5.18 2.56
C PRO A 40 5.59 4.31 3.64
N PHE A 41 4.75 4.90 4.49
CA PHE A 41 4.01 4.15 5.50
C PHE A 41 3.10 3.09 4.88
N HIS A 42 2.36 3.40 3.81
CA HIS A 42 1.54 2.42 3.09
C HIS A 42 2.37 1.29 2.47
N GLN A 43 3.56 1.62 1.94
CA GLN A 43 4.50 0.60 1.44
C GLN A 43 4.90 -0.36 2.57
N HIS A 44 5.24 0.18 3.75
CA HIS A 44 5.58 -0.62 4.92
C HIS A 44 4.40 -1.43 5.45
N THR A 45 3.19 -0.87 5.43
CA THR A 45 1.96 -1.59 5.81
C THR A 45 1.73 -2.79 4.88
N PHE A 46 1.80 -2.59 3.56
CA PHE A 46 1.61 -3.67 2.59
C PHE A 46 2.69 -4.75 2.73
N SER A 47 3.95 -4.35 2.89
CA SER A 47 5.05 -5.29 3.15
C SER A 47 4.87 -6.07 4.46
N ALA A 48 4.34 -5.43 5.51
CA ALA A 48 4.00 -6.12 6.75
C ALA A 48 2.88 -7.17 6.55
N MET A 49 1.89 -6.88 5.70
CA MET A 49 0.84 -7.84 5.31
C MET A 49 1.42 -9.06 4.57
N GLU A 50 2.36 -8.83 3.65
CA GLU A 50 3.07 -9.92 2.95
C GLU A 50 3.85 -10.81 3.93
N GLU A 51 4.55 -10.21 4.89
CA GLU A 51 5.31 -10.95 5.90
C GLU A 51 4.39 -11.72 6.86
N LEU A 52 3.29 -11.13 7.31
CA LEU A 52 2.31 -11.82 8.16
C LEU A 52 1.69 -13.02 7.44
N THR A 53 1.34 -12.86 6.16
CA THR A 53 0.82 -13.95 5.32
C THR A 53 1.83 -15.09 5.20
N ARG A 54 3.11 -14.76 4.96
CA ARG A 54 4.21 -15.74 4.88
C ARG A 54 4.46 -16.46 6.21
N GLU A 55 4.24 -15.78 7.33
CA GLU A 55 4.34 -16.33 8.68
C GLU A 55 3.07 -17.08 9.12
N GLU A 56 2.07 -17.24 8.24
CA GLU A 56 0.76 -17.84 8.54
C GLU A 56 0.04 -17.15 9.71
N LYS A 57 0.25 -15.83 9.86
CA LYS A 57 -0.36 -15.00 10.89
C LYS A 57 -1.50 -14.15 10.31
N PRO A 58 -2.52 -13.84 11.13
CA PRO A 58 -3.63 -13.00 10.68
C PRO A 58 -3.17 -11.58 10.35
N ILE A 59 -3.80 -10.98 9.33
CA ILE A 59 -3.64 -9.57 8.98
C ILE A 59 -4.72 -8.77 9.71
N ASP A 60 -4.46 -8.43 10.97
CA ASP A 60 -5.33 -7.56 11.77
C ASP A 60 -4.55 -6.41 12.40
N GLU A 61 -5.25 -5.50 13.07
CA GLU A 61 -4.64 -4.32 13.72
C GLU A 61 -3.51 -4.70 14.68
N GLU A 62 -3.69 -5.71 15.53
CA GLU A 62 -2.73 -6.05 16.58
C GLU A 62 -1.45 -6.63 15.99
N PHE A 63 -1.60 -7.56 15.03
CA PHE A 63 -0.46 -8.17 14.34
C PHE A 63 0.26 -7.18 13.44
N LEU A 64 -0.45 -6.32 12.70
CA LEU A 64 0.16 -5.27 11.89
C LEU A 64 0.92 -4.26 12.77
N LYS A 65 0.33 -3.83 13.87
CA LYS A 65 0.98 -2.91 14.83
C LYS A 65 2.25 -3.51 15.41
N SER A 66 2.19 -4.78 15.83
CA SER A 66 3.38 -5.50 16.33
C SER A 66 4.48 -5.57 15.27
N LYS A 67 4.11 -5.91 14.03
CA LYS A 67 5.05 -6.05 12.91
C LYS A 67 5.70 -4.71 12.53
N LEU A 68 4.90 -3.66 12.35
CA LEU A 68 5.39 -2.31 12.02
C LEU A 68 6.28 -1.72 13.11
N LYS A 69 5.99 -2.01 14.40
CA LYS A 69 6.86 -1.62 15.51
C LYS A 69 8.20 -2.35 15.48
N SER A 70 8.19 -3.66 15.18
CA SER A 70 9.42 -4.46 15.10
C SER A 70 10.39 -3.96 14.03
N THR A 71 9.86 -3.38 12.95
CA THR A 71 10.65 -2.80 11.86
C THR A 71 10.89 -1.29 12.02
N ASN A 72 10.51 -0.70 13.15
CA ASN A 72 10.62 0.74 13.43
C ASN A 72 9.93 1.65 12.38
N ASN A 73 8.86 1.14 11.75
CA ASN A 73 8.06 1.83 10.72
C ASN A 73 6.64 2.17 11.21
N TYR A 74 6.39 2.05 12.53
CA TYR A 74 5.07 2.30 13.10
C TYR A 74 4.78 3.80 13.21
N ASP A 75 3.63 4.19 12.67
CA ASP A 75 3.02 5.51 12.83
C ASP A 75 1.56 5.29 13.24
N GLU A 76 1.21 5.74 14.44
CA GLU A 76 -0.12 5.54 15.02
C GLU A 76 -1.20 6.30 14.25
N VAL A 77 -0.92 7.53 13.82
CA VAL A 77 -1.89 8.38 13.12
C VAL A 77 -2.14 7.81 11.73
N ALA A 78 -1.08 7.41 11.03
CA ALA A 78 -1.20 6.85 9.70
C ALA A 78 -1.90 5.48 9.70
N LEU A 79 -1.65 4.62 10.70
CA LEU A 79 -2.39 3.37 10.84
C LEU A 79 -3.87 3.61 11.12
N LEU A 80 -4.18 4.55 12.02
CA LEU A 80 -5.56 4.91 12.35
C LEU A 80 -6.31 5.47 11.12
N ASP A 81 -5.64 6.27 10.28
CA ASP A 81 -6.18 6.78 9.02
C ASP A 81 -6.55 5.66 8.03
N ILE A 82 -5.84 4.53 8.05
CA ILE A 82 -6.17 3.34 7.25
C ILE A 82 -7.39 2.65 7.87
N LEU A 83 -7.34 2.35 9.17
CA LEU A 83 -8.38 1.59 9.88
C LEU A 83 -9.74 2.30 9.89
N THR A 84 -9.75 3.63 9.92
CA THR A 84 -10.97 4.45 9.88
C THR A 84 -11.46 4.73 8.47
N SER A 85 -10.70 4.34 7.44
CA SER A 85 -11.13 4.45 6.04
C SER A 85 -12.23 3.44 5.76
N ASN A 86 -13.24 3.85 4.98
CA ASN A 86 -14.34 2.97 4.64
C ASN A 86 -13.84 1.86 3.69
N PRO A 87 -13.90 0.58 4.08
CA PRO A 87 -13.46 -0.51 3.22
C PRO A 87 -14.32 -0.56 1.96
N ILE A 88 -13.65 -0.76 0.83
CA ILE A 88 -14.30 -0.92 -0.48
C ILE A 88 -14.50 -2.42 -0.76
N THR A 89 -15.61 -2.78 -1.39
CA THR A 89 -15.92 -4.17 -1.73
C THR A 89 -15.41 -4.58 -3.11
N ASN A 90 -15.28 -3.63 -4.04
CA ASN A 90 -14.73 -3.87 -5.39
C ASN A 90 -13.38 -3.17 -5.51
N THR A 91 -12.30 -3.93 -5.32
CA THR A 91 -10.93 -3.43 -5.26
C THR A 91 -10.26 -3.31 -6.63
N ASP A 92 -10.76 -3.97 -7.68
CA ASP A 92 -10.10 -4.05 -9.00
C ASP A 92 -9.79 -2.68 -9.61
N ALA A 93 -10.79 -1.80 -9.68
CA ALA A 93 -10.62 -0.45 -10.25
C ALA A 93 -9.63 0.40 -9.44
N TYR A 94 -9.54 0.16 -8.13
CA TYR A 94 -8.66 0.89 -7.22
C TYR A 94 -7.22 0.38 -7.34
N ILE A 95 -7.05 -0.94 -7.45
CA ILE A 95 -5.77 -1.58 -7.73
C ILE A 95 -5.20 -1.07 -9.06
N GLU A 96 -6.02 -1.03 -10.11
CA GLU A 96 -5.61 -0.52 -11.42
C GLU A 96 -5.17 0.95 -11.35
N ASP A 97 -5.90 1.79 -10.61
CA ASP A 97 -5.53 3.20 -10.42
C ASP A 97 -4.19 3.34 -9.69
N ILE A 98 -3.95 2.58 -8.61
CA ILE A 98 -2.66 2.56 -7.90
C ILE A 98 -1.53 2.13 -8.85
N LYS A 99 -1.72 1.02 -9.60
CA LYS A 99 -0.70 0.47 -10.49
C LYS A 99 -0.37 1.41 -11.66
N SER A 100 -1.39 2.04 -12.23
CA SER A 100 -1.24 3.06 -13.29
C SER A 100 -0.43 4.26 -12.81
N ARG A 101 -0.71 4.74 -11.60
CA ARG A 101 0.03 5.85 -10.97
C ARG A 101 1.46 5.45 -10.64
N SER A 102 1.69 4.27 -10.08
CA SER A 102 3.01 3.71 -9.84
C SER A 102 3.86 3.67 -11.12
N THR A 103 3.30 3.14 -12.20
CA THR A 103 3.97 3.06 -13.50
C THR A 103 4.36 4.45 -14.02
N LYS A 104 3.45 5.43 -13.92
CA LYS A 104 3.76 6.83 -14.28
C LYS A 104 4.91 7.40 -13.44
N ARG A 105 4.95 7.12 -12.13
CA ARG A 105 6.05 7.56 -11.25
C ARG A 105 7.38 6.93 -11.62
N ALA A 106 7.38 5.63 -11.95
CA ALA A 106 8.58 4.93 -12.41
C ALA A 106 9.12 5.56 -13.70
N LEU A 107 8.26 5.81 -14.70
CA LEU A 107 8.65 6.45 -15.96
C LEU A 107 9.19 7.87 -15.75
N ALA A 108 8.54 8.69 -14.92
CA ALA A 108 9.00 10.04 -14.61
C ALA A 108 10.37 10.05 -13.91
N THR A 109 10.59 9.11 -12.99
CA THR A 109 11.87 8.93 -12.30
C THR A 109 12.97 8.52 -13.29
N LEU A 110 12.70 7.54 -14.17
CA LEU A 110 13.64 7.09 -15.20
C LEU A 110 14.04 8.23 -16.14
N ALA A 111 13.08 9.00 -16.64
CA ALA A 111 13.35 10.14 -17.52
C ALA A 111 14.24 11.21 -16.84
N THR A 112 14.02 11.45 -15.54
CA THR A 112 14.81 12.41 -14.76
C THR A 112 16.23 11.90 -14.50
N THR A 113 16.38 10.59 -14.26
CA THR A 113 17.69 9.96 -14.06
C THR A 113 18.54 10.00 -15.33
N ILE A 114 17.96 9.67 -16.49
CA ILE A 114 18.69 9.74 -17.78
C ILE A 114 19.21 11.16 -18.05
N LYS A 115 18.37 12.18 -17.79
CA LYS A 115 18.75 13.59 -17.99
C LYS A 115 19.91 14.06 -17.09
N LYS A 116 20.13 13.43 -15.92
CA LYS A 116 21.21 13.81 -15.00
C LYS A 116 22.58 13.22 -15.38
N VAL A 117 22.60 12.19 -16.23
CA VAL A 117 23.82 11.47 -16.62
C VAL A 117 24.35 11.97 -17.98
N THR A 118 23.62 12.89 -18.64
CA THR A 118 24.04 13.61 -19.86
C THR A 118 24.28 15.08 -19.52
#